data_AF-A0A2N9LK81-F1
#
_entry.id   AF-A0A2N9LK81-F1
#
_cell.length_a   1.000
_cell.length_b   1.000
_cell.length_c   1.000
_cell.angle_alpha   90.00
_cell.angle_beta   90.00
_cell.angle_gamma   90.00
#
_symmetry.space_group_name_H-M   'P 1'
#
loop_
_entity.id
_entity.type
_entity.pdbx_description
1 polymer ?
#
loop_
_entity_poly.entity_id
_entity_poly.type
_entity_poly.pdbx_seq_one_letter_code
_entity_poly.pdbx_strand_id
1 'polypeptide(L)'
;MLKRRRACRRSSKAARAAMTQTEQPERNQERKRLAAWLEPILEVLMIPLLAIGACLAIPFGFLWRWMRQHREHKFRMLMKSRGRLVTWQELLRAMHEEGGTCIEERFSPKGPVRFWWTSEDVYQESPYEIIDWFTMRKGRGAEPFIRWCRERYTSADGGSAVLVDAPFVPKREIYALWAECRSEATPARWVEVAPPEIVPHKRGQ
;
A
#
# COMPACT_ATOMS: atom_id res chain seq x y z
N MET A 1 32.35 -72.07 6.93
CA MET A 1 30.95 -72.35 7.35
C MET A 1 30.00 -71.11 7.35
N LEU A 2 30.19 -70.05 6.54
CA LEU A 2 29.37 -68.81 6.61
C LEU A 2 28.44 -68.52 5.41
N LYS A 3 28.37 -69.38 4.38
CA LYS A 3 27.60 -69.12 3.15
C LYS A 3 26.11 -69.50 3.20
N ARG A 4 25.66 -70.32 4.16
CA ARG A 4 24.26 -70.84 4.18
C ARG A 4 23.23 -69.95 4.91
N ARG A 5 23.63 -68.91 5.65
CA ARG A 5 22.69 -68.04 6.40
C ARG A 5 22.10 -66.85 5.61
N ARG A 6 22.55 -66.59 4.38
CA ARG A 6 22.09 -65.43 3.57
C ARG A 6 20.84 -65.69 2.71
N ALA A 7 20.50 -66.95 2.43
CA ALA A 7 19.34 -67.28 1.58
C ALA A 7 17.99 -67.08 2.30
N CYS A 8 17.92 -67.38 3.60
CA CYS A 8 16.65 -67.31 4.35
C CYS A 8 16.17 -65.85 4.59
N ARG A 9 17.07 -64.87 4.71
CA ARG A 9 16.68 -63.44 4.90
C ARG A 9 16.15 -62.74 3.64
N ARG A 10 16.45 -63.25 2.43
CA ARG A 10 15.94 -62.65 1.17
C ARG A 10 14.48 -63.02 0.88
N SER A 11 14.05 -64.23 1.26
CA SER A 11 12.66 -64.67 1.05
C SER A 11 11.65 -63.88 1.90
N SER A 12 12.00 -63.56 3.15
CA SER A 12 11.12 -62.79 4.05
C SER A 12 10.87 -61.34 3.60
N LYS A 13 11.84 -60.68 2.94
CA LYS A 13 11.66 -59.31 2.44
C LYS A 13 10.80 -59.24 1.17
N ALA A 14 10.95 -60.21 0.27
CA ALA A 14 10.11 -60.28 -0.94
C ALA A 14 8.65 -60.57 -0.59
N ALA A 15 8.40 -61.46 0.38
CA ALA A 15 7.04 -61.75 0.87
C ALA A 15 6.40 -60.52 1.53
N ARG A 16 7.15 -59.73 2.32
CA ARG A 16 6.63 -58.49 2.90
C ARG A 16 6.34 -57.41 1.85
N ALA A 17 7.20 -57.24 0.84
CA ALA A 17 6.97 -56.25 -0.22
C ALA A 17 5.78 -56.59 -1.12
N ALA A 18 5.55 -57.87 -1.40
CA ALA A 18 4.38 -58.32 -2.17
C ALA A 18 3.07 -58.16 -1.37
N MET A 19 3.11 -58.40 -0.06
CA MET A 19 1.95 -58.24 0.81
C MET A 19 1.55 -56.77 1.01
N THR A 20 2.49 -55.82 0.96
CA THR A 20 2.17 -54.38 1.02
C THR A 20 1.55 -53.85 -0.28
N GLN A 21 1.79 -54.48 -1.43
CA GLN A 21 1.27 -53.99 -2.72
C GLN A 21 -0.22 -54.25 -2.93
N THR A 22 -0.79 -55.29 -2.31
CA THR A 22 -2.22 -55.63 -2.46
C THR A 22 -3.14 -54.81 -1.55
N GLU A 23 -2.65 -54.28 -0.42
CA GLU A 23 -3.46 -53.43 0.48
C GLU A 23 -3.40 -51.92 0.14
N GLN A 24 -2.56 -51.53 -0.81
CA GLN A 24 -2.37 -50.14 -1.23
C GLN A 24 -3.43 -49.60 -2.21
N PRO A 25 -3.99 -50.37 -3.17
CA PRO A 25 -4.99 -49.84 -4.10
C PRO A 25 -6.34 -49.55 -3.43
N GLU A 26 -6.79 -50.38 -2.49
CA GLU A 26 -8.08 -50.19 -1.82
C GLU A 26 -8.09 -48.90 -0.98
N ARG A 27 -7.03 -48.65 -0.20
CA ARG A 27 -6.88 -47.39 0.55
C ARG A 27 -6.87 -46.15 -0.34
N ASN A 28 -6.31 -46.25 -1.54
CA ASN A 28 -6.30 -45.13 -2.48
C ASN A 28 -7.70 -44.90 -3.11
N GLN A 29 -8.44 -45.98 -3.36
CA GLN A 29 -9.80 -45.90 -3.88
C GLN A 29 -10.78 -45.33 -2.85
N GLU A 30 -10.65 -45.70 -1.57
CA GLU A 30 -11.45 -45.13 -0.47
C GLU A 30 -11.18 -43.64 -0.28
N ARG A 31 -9.90 -43.21 -0.32
CA ARG A 31 -9.54 -41.79 -0.25
C ARG A 31 -10.14 -40.98 -1.39
N LYS A 32 -10.13 -41.52 -2.63
CA LYS A 32 -10.74 -40.87 -3.79
C LYS A 32 -12.26 -40.76 -3.65
N ARG A 33 -12.92 -41.80 -3.11
CA ARG A 33 -14.35 -41.74 -2.82
C ARG A 33 -14.65 -40.66 -1.79
N LEU A 34 -13.94 -40.64 -0.64
CA LEU A 34 -14.14 -39.62 0.39
C LEU A 34 -13.91 -38.20 -0.15
N ALA A 35 -12.85 -37.98 -0.95
CA ALA A 35 -12.60 -36.70 -1.59
C ALA A 35 -13.75 -36.26 -2.51
N ALA A 36 -14.23 -37.16 -3.37
CA ALA A 36 -15.34 -36.88 -4.29
C ALA A 36 -16.65 -36.52 -3.57
N TRP A 37 -16.90 -37.06 -2.38
CA TRP A 37 -18.07 -36.69 -1.57
C TRP A 37 -17.89 -35.36 -0.82
N LEU A 38 -16.66 -34.98 -0.47
CA LEU A 38 -16.38 -33.75 0.27
C LEU A 38 -16.40 -32.49 -0.61
N GLU A 39 -15.99 -32.60 -1.88
CA GLU A 39 -15.97 -31.47 -2.82
C GLU A 39 -17.30 -30.68 -2.91
N PRO A 40 -18.46 -31.33 -3.18
CA PRO A 40 -19.73 -30.59 -3.28
C PRO A 40 -20.19 -30.01 -1.93
N ILE A 41 -19.90 -30.70 -0.82
CA ILE A 41 -20.22 -30.19 0.52
C ILE A 41 -19.41 -28.91 0.80
N LEU A 42 -18.13 -28.92 0.46
CA LEU A 42 -17.26 -27.75 0.62
C LEU A 42 -17.75 -26.60 -0.25
N GLU A 43 -18.11 -26.85 -1.51
CA GLU A 43 -18.63 -25.82 -2.42
C GLU A 43 -19.91 -25.17 -1.88
N VAL A 44 -20.86 -25.98 -1.41
CA VAL A 44 -22.11 -25.47 -0.82
C VAL A 44 -21.85 -24.71 0.49
N LEU A 45 -20.88 -25.14 1.31
CA LEU A 45 -20.52 -24.49 2.56
C LEU A 45 -19.72 -23.19 2.36
N MET A 46 -19.02 -23.05 1.23
CA MET A 46 -18.31 -21.82 0.89
C MET A 46 -19.27 -20.65 0.61
N ILE A 47 -20.47 -20.91 0.06
CA ILE A 47 -21.46 -19.87 -0.22
C ILE A 47 -21.89 -19.10 1.05
N PRO A 48 -22.41 -19.74 2.11
CA PRO A 48 -22.79 -19.03 3.33
C PRO A 48 -21.57 -18.44 4.04
N LEU A 49 -20.40 -19.09 3.99
CA LEU A 49 -19.18 -18.53 4.56
C LEU A 49 -18.78 -17.21 3.88
N LEU A 50 -18.83 -17.15 2.55
CA LEU A 50 -18.58 -15.94 1.77
C LEU A 50 -19.65 -14.87 2.03
N ALA A 51 -20.92 -15.27 2.16
CA ALA A 51 -22.00 -14.35 2.48
C ALA A 51 -21.80 -13.71 3.86
N ILE A 52 -21.45 -14.49 4.88
CA ILE A 52 -21.10 -13.98 6.22
C ILE A 52 -19.88 -13.05 6.12
N GLY A 53 -18.84 -13.45 5.38
CA GLY A 53 -17.66 -12.63 5.15
C GLY A 53 -17.99 -11.27 4.52
N ALA A 54 -18.86 -11.25 3.51
CA ALA A 54 -19.33 -10.02 2.86
C ALA A 54 -20.16 -9.15 3.81
N CYS A 55 -21.08 -9.75 4.57
CA CYS A 55 -21.90 -9.06 5.56
C CYS A 55 -21.06 -8.38 6.65
N LEU A 56 -19.91 -8.94 7.01
CA LEU A 56 -18.98 -8.33 7.96
C LEU A 56 -18.04 -7.31 7.31
N ALA A 57 -17.58 -7.57 6.08
CA ALA A 57 -16.64 -6.71 5.38
C ALA A 57 -17.23 -5.34 5.01
N ILE A 58 -18.51 -5.29 4.62
CA ILE A 58 -19.19 -4.04 4.21
C ILE A 58 -19.24 -3.00 5.35
N PRO A 59 -19.82 -3.30 6.54
CA PRO A 59 -19.87 -2.33 7.63
C PRO A 59 -18.47 -1.98 8.15
N PHE A 60 -17.54 -2.92 8.16
CA PHE A 60 -16.15 -2.65 8.51
C PHE A 60 -15.51 -1.64 7.56
N GLY A 61 -15.68 -1.82 6.24
CA GLY A 61 -15.19 -0.89 5.23
C GLY A 61 -15.82 0.50 5.36
N PHE A 62 -17.12 0.56 5.65
CA PHE A 62 -17.82 1.82 5.90
C PHE A 62 -17.28 2.54 7.13
N LEU A 63 -17.12 1.84 8.26
CA LEU A 63 -16.56 2.39 9.49
C LEU A 63 -15.15 2.92 9.28
N TRP A 64 -14.30 2.16 8.58
CA TRP A 64 -12.93 2.59 8.27
C TRP A 64 -12.90 3.86 7.41
N ARG A 65 -13.76 3.92 6.38
CA ARG A 65 -13.90 5.11 5.53
C ARG A 65 -14.36 6.32 6.33
N TRP A 66 -15.36 6.14 7.18
CA TRP A 66 -15.91 7.20 8.03
C TRP A 66 -14.87 7.73 9.02
N MET A 67 -14.15 6.85 9.73
CA MET A 67 -13.06 7.24 10.62
C MET A 67 -11.96 8.01 9.89
N ARG A 68 -11.59 7.58 8.69
CA ARG A 68 -10.61 8.28 7.86
C ARG A 68 -11.11 9.65 7.42
N GLN A 69 -12.35 9.78 7.00
CA GLN A 69 -12.96 11.08 6.66
C GLN A 69 -12.97 12.03 7.85
N HIS A 70 -13.32 11.54 9.05
CA HIS A 70 -13.27 12.35 10.27
C HIS A 70 -11.87 12.82 10.61
N ARG A 71 -10.85 11.96 10.47
CA ARG A 71 -9.44 12.34 10.68
C ARG A 71 -9.00 13.42 9.69
N GLU A 72 -9.31 13.25 8.41
CA GLU A 72 -9.00 14.25 7.38
C GLU A 72 -9.73 15.58 7.62
N HIS A 73 -11.00 15.54 8.02
CA HIS A 73 -11.76 16.73 8.36
C HIS A 73 -11.14 17.46 9.57
N LYS A 74 -10.81 16.72 10.64
CA LYS A 74 -10.13 17.30 11.82
C LYS A 74 -8.79 17.91 11.45
N PHE A 75 -8.01 17.24 10.60
CA PHE A 75 -6.74 17.74 10.10
C PHE A 75 -6.92 19.05 9.30
N ARG A 76 -7.90 19.08 8.39
CA ARG A 76 -8.23 20.29 7.62
C ARG A 76 -8.64 21.45 8.52
N MET A 77 -9.50 21.19 9.52
CA MET A 77 -9.92 22.22 10.48
C MET A 77 -8.73 22.75 11.30
N LEU A 78 -7.78 21.88 11.67
CA LEU A 78 -6.54 22.28 12.32
C LEU A 78 -5.70 23.20 11.41
N MET A 79 -5.48 22.82 10.15
CA MET A 79 -4.74 23.66 9.20
C MET A 79 -5.43 24.99 8.93
N LYS A 80 -6.77 24.99 8.82
CA LYS A 80 -7.59 26.20 8.70
C LYS A 80 -7.42 27.12 9.91
N SER A 81 -7.47 26.59 11.13
CA SER A 81 -7.25 27.39 12.35
C SER A 81 -5.85 27.99 12.45
N ARG A 82 -4.87 27.43 11.73
CA ARG A 82 -3.50 27.93 11.63
C ARG A 82 -3.27 28.86 10.44
N GLY A 83 -4.31 29.24 9.70
CA GLY A 83 -4.18 30.08 8.50
C GLY A 83 -3.43 29.39 7.35
N ARG A 84 -3.30 28.06 7.39
CA ARG A 84 -2.54 27.24 6.44
C ARG A 84 -3.47 26.39 5.58
N LEU A 85 -4.58 26.98 5.12
CA LEU A 85 -5.52 26.34 4.21
C LEU A 85 -5.83 27.31 3.07
N VAL A 86 -5.63 26.88 1.83
CA VAL A 86 -5.99 27.61 0.62
C VAL A 86 -6.89 26.76 -0.26
N THR A 87 -7.71 27.39 -1.08
CA THR A 87 -8.54 26.73 -2.09
C THR A 87 -7.70 26.27 -3.29
N TRP A 88 -8.25 25.38 -4.11
CA TRP A 88 -7.60 24.95 -5.35
C TRP A 88 -7.39 26.12 -6.33
N GLN A 89 -8.32 27.06 -6.40
CA GLN A 89 -8.21 28.24 -7.27
C GLN A 89 -7.10 29.18 -6.80
N GLU A 90 -6.95 29.37 -5.49
CA GLU A 90 -5.85 30.14 -4.91
C GLU A 90 -4.50 29.49 -5.18
N LEU A 91 -4.41 28.16 -5.11
CA LEU A 91 -3.23 27.41 -5.53
C LEU A 91 -2.87 27.71 -6.99
N LEU A 92 -3.82 27.56 -7.92
CA LEU A 92 -3.57 27.76 -9.35
C LEU A 92 -3.09 29.20 -9.63
N ARG A 93 -3.71 30.18 -8.99
CA ARG A 93 -3.30 31.58 -9.09
C ARG A 93 -1.88 31.77 -8.57
N ALA A 94 -1.58 31.29 -7.36
CA ALA A 94 -0.25 31.42 -6.75
C ALA A 94 0.84 30.72 -7.59
N MET A 95 0.56 29.54 -8.13
CA MET A 95 1.48 28.82 -9.01
C MET A 95 1.77 29.56 -10.32
N HIS A 96 0.80 30.33 -10.85
CA HIS A 96 0.99 31.12 -12.06
C HIS A 96 1.69 32.46 -11.80
N GLU A 97 1.35 33.13 -10.70
CA GLU A 97 1.85 34.46 -10.36
C GLU A 97 3.22 34.42 -9.67
N GLU A 98 3.40 33.49 -8.72
CA GLU A 98 4.58 33.42 -7.84
C GLU A 98 5.45 32.18 -8.11
N GLY A 99 4.87 31.15 -8.74
CA GLY A 99 5.54 29.86 -8.93
C GLY A 99 5.53 29.01 -7.66
N GLY A 100 6.69 28.41 -7.36
CA GLY A 100 6.87 27.54 -6.20
C GLY A 100 6.58 26.07 -6.49
N THR A 101 6.33 25.30 -5.43
CA THR A 101 6.19 23.84 -5.52
C THR A 101 4.87 23.36 -4.95
N CYS A 102 4.12 22.61 -5.75
CA CYS A 102 3.03 21.77 -5.27
C CYS A 102 3.59 20.41 -4.78
N ILE A 103 3.36 20.08 -3.52
CA ILE A 103 3.78 18.82 -2.89
C ILE A 103 2.56 17.91 -2.76
N GLU A 104 2.58 16.76 -3.44
CA GLU A 104 1.56 15.72 -3.35
C GLU A 104 1.97 14.66 -2.32
N GLU A 105 1.38 14.76 -1.12
CA GLU A 105 1.58 13.77 -0.04
C GLU A 105 0.61 12.59 -0.24
N ARG A 106 1.13 11.46 -0.73
CA ARG A 106 0.37 10.23 -1.00
C ARG A 106 0.58 9.18 0.08
N PHE A 107 -0.48 8.82 0.79
CA PHE A 107 -0.47 7.80 1.85
C PHE A 107 -0.48 6.34 1.34
N SER A 108 -1.03 6.09 0.14
CA SER A 108 -0.98 4.79 -0.54
C SER A 108 -1.49 4.93 -1.98
N PRO A 109 -1.37 3.92 -2.87
CA PRO A 109 -1.86 4.03 -4.26
C PRO A 109 -3.37 4.33 -4.37
N LYS A 110 -4.14 3.93 -3.35
CA LYS A 110 -5.60 4.16 -3.22
C LYS A 110 -5.92 4.97 -1.96
N GLY A 111 -4.90 5.60 -1.39
CA GLY A 111 -4.93 6.26 -0.09
C GLY A 111 -5.44 7.68 -0.19
N PRO A 112 -5.45 8.40 0.93
CA PRO A 112 -5.71 9.83 0.89
C PRO A 112 -4.52 10.50 0.21
N VAL A 113 -4.83 11.57 -0.52
CA VAL A 113 -3.83 12.44 -1.12
C VAL A 113 -4.06 13.81 -0.50
N ARG A 114 -3.00 14.43 -0.02
CA ARG A 114 -3.01 15.82 0.41
C ARG A 114 -2.12 16.61 -0.53
N PHE A 115 -2.63 17.74 -0.99
CA PHE A 115 -1.85 18.68 -1.78
C PHE A 115 -1.42 19.80 -0.85
N TRP A 116 -0.14 20.13 -0.91
CA TRP A 116 0.45 21.23 -0.20
C TRP A 116 1.09 22.18 -1.20
N TRP A 117 1.22 23.45 -0.84
CA TRP A 117 1.93 24.43 -1.65
C TRP A 117 2.88 25.25 -0.80
N THR A 118 4.04 25.54 -1.39
CA THR A 118 5.05 26.45 -0.86
C THR A 118 5.58 27.29 -2.01
N SER A 119 5.94 28.54 -1.73
CA SER A 119 6.58 29.43 -2.70
C SER A 119 8.04 29.02 -2.99
N GLU A 120 8.63 28.14 -2.18
CA GLU A 120 10.00 27.64 -2.33
C GLU A 120 10.11 26.61 -3.48
N ASP A 121 11.25 26.58 -4.16
CA ASP A 121 11.62 25.50 -5.09
C ASP A 121 12.22 24.33 -4.31
N VAL A 122 11.40 23.32 -4.01
CA VAL A 122 11.80 22.17 -3.19
C VAL A 122 12.97 21.41 -3.82
N TYR A 123 13.13 21.45 -5.15
CA TYR A 123 14.23 20.78 -5.84
C TYR A 123 15.58 21.45 -5.57
N GLN A 124 15.59 22.77 -5.40
CA GLN A 124 16.81 23.54 -5.10
C GLN A 124 17.12 23.53 -3.60
N GLU A 125 16.09 23.60 -2.77
CA GLU A 125 16.24 23.68 -1.31
C GLU A 125 16.56 22.33 -0.66
N SER A 126 16.24 21.21 -1.32
CA SER A 126 16.45 19.88 -0.75
C SER A 126 17.93 19.50 -0.71
N PRO A 127 18.50 19.15 0.47
CA PRO A 127 19.84 18.59 0.56
C PRO A 127 19.88 17.09 0.19
N TYR A 128 18.72 16.50 -0.12
CA TYR A 128 18.55 15.08 -0.41
C TYR A 128 18.08 14.85 -1.84
N GLU A 129 18.45 13.70 -2.40
CA GLU A 129 17.96 13.26 -3.70
C GLU A 129 16.43 13.08 -3.67
N ILE A 130 15.75 13.74 -4.61
CA ILE A 130 14.31 13.61 -4.80
C ILE A 130 14.06 12.47 -5.79
N ILE A 131 13.52 11.37 -5.28
CA ILE A 131 13.18 10.19 -6.08
C ILE A 131 11.67 10.10 -6.32
N ASP A 132 11.24 9.34 -7.32
CA ASP A 132 9.82 9.16 -7.58
C ASP A 132 9.11 8.37 -6.46
N TRP A 133 7.81 8.59 -6.30
CA TRP A 133 7.02 7.99 -5.23
C TRP A 133 7.03 6.44 -5.24
N PHE A 134 7.10 5.80 -6.41
CA PHE A 134 7.17 4.34 -6.50
C PHE A 134 8.51 3.81 -5.97
N THR A 135 9.60 4.54 -6.19
CA THR A 135 10.92 4.23 -5.62
C THR A 135 10.94 4.49 -4.11
N MET A 136 10.33 5.60 -3.64
CA MET A 136 10.18 5.87 -2.21
C MET A 136 9.50 4.72 -1.46
N ARG A 137 8.40 4.19 -2.02
CA ARG A 137 7.64 3.08 -1.43
C ARG A 137 8.45 1.80 -1.25
N LYS A 138 9.52 1.61 -2.04
CA LYS A 138 10.41 0.44 -1.94
C LYS A 138 11.46 0.59 -0.83
N GLY A 139 11.46 1.70 -0.09
CA GLY A 139 12.31 1.91 1.08
C GLY A 139 13.80 2.13 0.78
N ARG A 140 14.14 2.57 -0.45
CA ARG A 140 15.52 2.84 -0.85
C ARG A 140 15.81 4.33 -0.74
N GLY A 141 16.63 4.74 0.23
CA GLY A 141 17.26 6.07 0.29
C GLY A 141 16.33 7.28 0.50
N ALA A 142 15.00 7.11 0.46
CA ALA A 142 14.05 8.23 0.48
C ALA A 142 13.73 8.78 1.87
N GLU A 143 14.03 8.03 2.94
CA GLU A 143 13.64 8.41 4.31
C GLU A 143 14.17 9.79 4.73
N PRO A 144 15.43 10.18 4.43
CA PRO A 144 15.92 11.52 4.73
C PRO A 144 15.12 12.62 4.03
N PHE A 145 14.83 12.48 2.73
CA PHE A 145 14.02 13.46 1.99
C PHE A 145 12.61 13.57 2.56
N ILE A 146 11.95 12.43 2.83
CA ILE A 146 10.59 12.38 3.37
C ILE A 146 10.52 13.08 4.73
N ARG A 147 11.47 12.80 5.61
CA ARG A 147 11.52 13.41 6.95
C ARG A 147 11.77 14.91 6.85
N TRP A 148 12.73 15.32 6.04
CA TRP A 148 13.02 16.73 5.81
C TRP A 148 11.82 17.48 5.21
N CYS A 149 11.16 16.91 4.21
CA CYS A 149 9.96 17.49 3.62
C CYS A 149 8.82 17.59 4.64
N ARG A 150 8.66 16.58 5.50
CA ARG A 150 7.70 16.61 6.59
C ARG A 150 7.99 17.72 7.59
N GLU A 151 9.21 17.79 8.10
CA GLU A 151 9.60 18.77 9.11
C GLU A 151 9.52 20.20 8.57
N ARG A 152 10.03 20.43 7.37
CA ARG A 152 10.11 21.76 6.75
C ARG A 152 8.77 22.25 6.18
N TYR A 153 8.00 21.39 5.52
CA TYR A 153 6.85 21.82 4.73
C TYR A 153 5.51 21.26 5.24
N THR A 154 5.38 19.93 5.36
CA THR A 154 4.05 19.29 5.52
C THR A 154 3.68 18.95 6.97
N SER A 155 4.51 19.33 7.94
CA SER A 155 4.20 19.18 9.36
C SER A 155 3.04 20.10 9.73
N ALA A 156 2.06 19.55 10.44
CA ALA A 156 0.94 20.34 10.94
C ALA A 156 1.42 21.46 11.86
N ASP A 157 2.41 21.18 12.71
CA ASP A 157 2.78 22.03 13.84
C ASP A 157 3.76 23.14 13.49
N GLY A 158 4.59 22.97 12.46
CA GLY A 158 5.63 23.95 12.12
C GLY A 158 6.07 23.99 10.67
N GLY A 159 5.47 23.20 9.77
CA GLY A 159 5.82 23.28 8.37
C GLY A 159 5.43 24.63 7.75
N SER A 160 6.12 25.06 6.69
CA SER A 160 5.82 26.33 6.00
C SER A 160 4.74 26.20 4.93
N ALA A 161 4.53 25.00 4.37
CA ALA A 161 3.57 24.83 3.26
C ALA A 161 2.12 24.98 3.72
N VAL A 162 1.25 25.50 2.85
CA VAL A 162 -0.19 25.58 3.10
C VAL A 162 -0.90 24.34 2.53
N LEU A 163 -1.90 23.84 3.25
CA LEU A 163 -2.73 22.73 2.78
C LEU A 163 -3.72 23.24 1.74
N VAL A 164 -3.91 22.49 0.65
CA VAL A 164 -4.88 22.84 -0.39
C VAL A 164 -6.18 22.06 -0.18
N ASP A 165 -7.30 22.79 -0.06
CA ASP A 165 -8.64 22.23 0.08
C ASP A 165 -9.17 21.74 -1.27
N ALA A 166 -8.93 20.46 -1.58
CA ALA A 166 -9.28 19.83 -2.86
C ALA A 166 -10.26 18.63 -2.75
N PRO A 167 -11.39 18.72 -2.03
CA PRO A 167 -12.29 17.57 -1.80
C PRO A 167 -13.00 17.08 -3.07
N PHE A 168 -13.16 17.95 -4.07
CA PHE A 168 -13.94 17.68 -5.29
C PHE A 168 -13.24 18.10 -6.58
N VAL A 169 -11.92 18.32 -6.54
CA VAL A 169 -11.18 18.71 -7.74
C VAL A 169 -11.18 17.54 -8.73
N PRO A 170 -11.67 17.73 -9.97
CA PRO A 170 -11.64 16.70 -10.99
C PRO A 170 -10.20 16.24 -11.27
N LYS A 171 -9.99 14.94 -11.43
CA LYS A 171 -8.64 14.38 -11.73
C LYS A 171 -7.99 15.03 -12.95
N ARG A 172 -8.77 15.40 -13.96
CA ARG A 172 -8.26 16.08 -15.17
C ARG A 172 -7.55 17.41 -14.84
N GLU A 173 -8.01 18.15 -13.83
CA GLU A 173 -7.41 19.42 -13.43
C GLU A 173 -6.12 19.19 -12.66
N ILE A 174 -6.09 18.17 -11.79
CA ILE A 174 -4.87 17.73 -11.11
C ILE A 174 -3.81 17.31 -12.13
N TYR A 175 -4.19 16.53 -13.14
CA TYR A 175 -3.26 16.10 -14.20
C TYR A 175 -2.81 17.25 -15.11
N ALA A 176 -3.68 18.22 -15.37
CA ALA A 176 -3.31 19.42 -16.12
C ALA A 176 -2.23 20.22 -15.37
N LEU A 177 -2.45 20.50 -14.08
CA LEU A 177 -1.45 21.18 -13.25
C LEU A 177 -0.15 20.37 -13.15
N TRP A 178 -0.24 19.06 -12.94
CA TRP A 178 0.93 18.18 -12.90
C TRP A 178 1.73 18.21 -14.22
N ALA A 179 1.06 18.21 -15.37
CA ALA A 179 1.70 18.29 -16.68
C ALA A 179 2.35 19.66 -16.91
N GLU A 180 1.68 20.74 -16.47
CA GLU A 180 2.22 22.09 -16.50
C GLU A 180 3.51 22.22 -15.67
N CYS A 181 3.50 21.75 -14.41
CA CYS A 181 4.66 21.78 -13.51
C CYS A 181 5.88 20.98 -14.00
N ARG A 182 5.69 20.08 -14.99
CA ARG A 182 6.79 19.34 -15.63
C ARG A 182 7.43 20.10 -16.78
N SER A 183 6.77 21.14 -17.27
CA SER A 183 7.33 22.00 -18.29
C SER A 183 8.49 22.82 -17.72
N GLU A 184 9.61 22.87 -18.45
CA GLU A 184 10.72 23.76 -18.09
C GLU A 184 10.35 25.24 -18.25
N ALA A 185 9.27 25.54 -18.98
CA ALA A 185 8.82 26.89 -19.26
C ALA A 185 8.16 27.60 -18.06
N THR A 186 7.81 26.87 -17.00
CA THR A 186 7.15 27.44 -15.82
C THR A 186 8.03 27.34 -14.58
N PRO A 187 8.03 28.36 -13.69
CA PRO A 187 8.69 28.28 -12.39
C PRO A 187 7.99 27.32 -11.42
N ALA A 188 6.76 26.92 -11.74
CA ALA A 188 5.97 25.93 -11.02
C ALA A 188 6.63 24.53 -11.04
N ARG A 189 6.72 23.91 -9.87
CA ARG A 189 7.25 22.54 -9.68
C ARG A 189 6.22 21.63 -9.02
N TRP A 190 6.39 20.33 -9.20
CA TRP A 190 5.56 19.30 -8.58
C TRP A 190 6.44 18.21 -7.97
N VAL A 191 6.26 17.93 -6.69
CA VAL A 191 6.98 16.83 -6.02
C VAL A 191 6.00 15.89 -5.33
N GLU A 192 6.23 14.59 -5.46
CA GLU A 192 5.45 13.59 -4.73
C GLU A 192 6.22 13.16 -3.48
N VAL A 193 5.53 13.02 -2.35
CA VAL A 193 6.13 12.58 -1.09
C VAL A 193 5.24 11.55 -0.40
N ALA A 194 5.85 10.57 0.27
CA ALA A 194 5.15 9.66 1.16
C ALA A 194 5.18 10.22 2.59
N PRO A 195 4.10 10.11 3.37
CA PRO A 195 4.14 10.43 4.80
C PRO A 195 5.12 9.49 5.53
N PRO A 196 5.87 9.97 6.54
CA PRO A 196 6.85 9.14 7.23
C PRO A 196 6.22 7.90 7.88
N GLU A 197 4.94 7.97 8.27
CA GLU A 197 4.22 6.88 8.95
C GLU A 197 4.01 5.64 8.07
N ILE A 198 4.15 5.74 6.74
CA ILE A 198 3.99 4.61 5.81
C ILE A 198 5.31 4.06 5.30
N VAL A 199 6.42 4.74 5.55
CA VAL A 199 7.74 4.31 5.10
C VAL A 199 8.21 3.21 6.05
N PRO A 200 8.54 2.01 5.56
CA PRO A 200 9.05 0.96 6.44
C PRO A 200 10.39 1.40 7.03
N HIS A 201 10.40 1.76 8.31
CA HIS A 201 11.65 2.01 9.02
C HIS A 201 12.48 0.73 9.02
N LYS A 202 13.73 0.82 8.57
CA LYS A 202 14.72 -0.23 8.85
C LYS A 202 14.92 -0.27 10.36
N ARG A 203 14.23 -1.18 11.05
CA ARG A 203 14.50 -1.46 12.46
C ARG A 203 15.90 -2.08 12.55
N GLY A 204 16.91 -1.27 12.89
CA GLY A 204 18.23 -1.71 13.31
C GLY A 204 19.19 -2.16 12.19
N GLN A 205 19.91 -1.19 11.61
CA GLN A 205 21.29 -1.39 11.20
C GLN A 205 22.20 -0.66 12.18
#